data_AF-A0A4V6DVM9-F1
#
_entry.id   AF-A0A4V6DVM9-F1
#
_cell.length_a   1.000
_cell.length_b   1.000
_cell.length_c   1.000
_cell.angle_alpha   90.00
_cell.angle_beta   90.00
_cell.angle_gamma   90.00
#
_symmetry.space_group_name_H-M   'P 1'
#
loop_
_entity.id
_entity.type
_entity.pdbx_description
1 polymer ?
#
loop_
_entity_poly.entity_id
_entity_poly.type
_entity_poly.pdbx_seq_one_letter_code
_entity_poly.pdbx_strand_id
1 'polypeptide(L)'
;MKEVKGGYQVGFKALSNDEVIAYAVPNWNTELGLYTEKDGTKYYYNRQGLLLHGGMCELGVSECRLSSAINNQKHYTQAQRRLIEVMSIIGDDPYTTYLGYTVKRHINVDSHGKRTLYFSYGVAVIHQSGSWYRFKSSEVLNHYKVIQEMRNAYNGDMEYLLKR
;
A
#
# COMPACT_ATOMS: atom_id res chain seq x y z
N MET A 1 -1.82 14.72 14.00
CA MET A 1 -2.08 13.95 12.76
C MET A 1 -3.55 14.09 12.44
N LYS A 2 -3.93 14.59 11.25
CA LYS A 2 -5.34 14.55 10.83
C LYS A 2 -5.73 13.08 10.65
N GLU A 3 -6.76 12.63 11.37
CA GLU A 3 -7.39 11.34 11.09
C GLU A 3 -7.92 11.39 9.66
N VAL A 4 -7.24 10.71 8.75
CA VAL A 4 -7.75 10.50 7.40
C VAL A 4 -8.84 9.43 7.52
N LYS A 5 -10.09 9.88 7.57
CA LYS A 5 -11.27 9.01 7.60
C LYS A 5 -11.58 8.52 6.19
N GLY A 6 -10.73 7.61 5.71
CA GLY A 6 -10.97 6.73 4.57
C GLY A 6 -9.97 6.87 3.42
N GLY A 7 -9.98 5.88 2.54
CA GLY A 7 -8.81 5.50 1.74
C GLY A 7 -7.98 4.46 2.48
N TYR A 8 -7.00 3.87 1.80
CA TYR A 8 -6.02 3.04 2.48
C TYR A 8 -5.23 3.91 3.45
N GLN A 9 -5.02 3.38 4.64
CA GLN A 9 -4.13 4.01 5.62
C GLN A 9 -2.68 3.71 5.25
N VAL A 10 -1.77 4.59 5.61
CA VAL A 10 -0.34 4.37 5.37
C VAL A 10 0.34 4.03 6.67
N GLY A 11 0.82 2.79 6.76
CA GLY A 11 1.70 2.35 7.81
C GLY A 11 3.16 2.65 7.48
N PHE A 12 3.98 2.86 8.51
CA PHE A 12 5.42 3.07 8.37
C PHE A 12 6.19 2.05 9.20
N LYS A 13 7.31 1.58 8.67
CA LYS A 13 8.22 0.69 9.41
C LYS A 13 9.67 0.90 8.98
N ALA A 14 10.59 0.83 9.93
CA ALA A 14 12.01 0.66 9.63
C ALA A 14 12.29 -0.78 9.21
N LEU A 15 12.81 -0.98 8.00
CA LEU A 15 13.26 -2.28 7.51
C LEU A 15 14.70 -2.57 7.95
N SER A 16 15.51 -1.51 8.12
CA SER A 16 16.85 -1.51 8.70
C SER A 16 17.20 -0.11 9.19
N ASN A 17 18.42 0.10 9.70
CA ASN A 17 18.90 1.43 10.10
C ASN A 17 18.94 2.42 8.94
N ASP A 18 19.09 1.93 7.70
CA ASP A 18 19.23 2.74 6.51
C ASP A 18 18.02 2.61 5.58
N GLU A 19 16.93 1.99 6.01
CA GLU A 19 15.81 1.73 5.12
C GLU A 19 14.47 1.76 5.83
N VAL A 20 13.51 2.47 5.22
CA VAL A 20 12.14 2.58 5.69
C VAL A 20 11.15 2.21 4.59
N ILE A 21 9.99 1.71 5.00
CA ILE A 21 8.83 1.42 4.15
C ILE A 21 7.63 2.28 4.56
N ALA A 22 6.90 2.78 3.57
CA ALA A 22 5.53 3.24 3.69
C ALA A 22 4.64 2.20 2.97
N TYR A 23 3.64 1.63 3.65
CA TYR A 23 2.81 0.54 3.10
C TYR A 23 1.32 0.84 3.22
N ALA A 24 0.58 0.40 2.20
CA ALA A 24 -0.84 0.67 2.05
C ALA A 24 -1.70 -0.39 2.75
N VAL A 25 -2.38 0.02 3.83
CA VAL A 25 -3.30 -0.79 4.62
C VAL A 25 -4.74 -0.47 4.17
N PRO A 26 -5.39 -1.32 3.37
CA PRO A 26 -6.73 -1.04 2.88
C PRO A 26 -7.76 -1.09 4.01
N ASN A 27 -8.81 -0.29 3.89
CA ASN A 27 -9.94 -0.39 4.83
C ASN A 27 -10.84 -1.57 4.45
N TRP A 28 -10.93 -2.57 5.32
CA TRP A 28 -11.68 -3.79 5.01
C TRP A 28 -13.18 -3.53 4.77
N ASN A 29 -13.77 -2.61 5.53
CA ASN A 29 -15.19 -2.31 5.46
C ASN A 29 -15.56 -1.46 4.24
N THR A 30 -14.70 -0.51 3.86
CA THR A 30 -15.00 0.51 2.85
C THR A 30 -14.26 0.34 1.52
N GLU A 31 -13.24 -0.52 1.45
CA GLU A 31 -12.47 -0.77 0.22
C GLU A 31 -12.56 -2.23 -0.21
N LEU A 32 -12.06 -3.16 0.58
CA LEU A 32 -12.03 -4.59 0.18
C LEU A 32 -13.44 -5.17 0.06
N GLY A 33 -14.36 -4.65 0.87
CA GLY A 33 -15.74 -5.10 0.92
C GLY A 33 -15.91 -6.36 1.75
N LEU A 34 -17.14 -6.59 2.20
CA LEU A 34 -17.54 -7.77 2.96
C LEU A 34 -18.79 -8.35 2.31
N TYR A 35 -18.88 -9.68 2.23
CA TYR A 35 -20.15 -10.32 1.90
C TYR A 35 -20.97 -10.50 3.16
N THR A 36 -22.28 -10.25 3.07
CA THR A 36 -23.21 -10.46 4.17
C THR A 36 -24.08 -11.68 3.86
N GLU A 37 -24.13 -12.65 4.77
CA GLU A 37 -25.05 -13.76 4.69
C GLU A 37 -26.49 -13.33 5.02
N LYS A 38 -27.46 -14.22 4.78
CA LYS A 38 -28.89 -13.94 4.96
C LYS A 38 -29.25 -13.60 6.41
N ASP A 39 -28.45 -14.06 7.36
CA ASP A 39 -28.59 -13.82 8.80
C ASP A 39 -27.98 -12.47 9.26
N GLY A 40 -27.33 -11.73 8.35
CA GLY A 40 -26.65 -10.48 8.66
C GLY A 40 -25.17 -10.62 9.04
N THR A 41 -24.63 -11.85 9.08
CA THR A 41 -23.22 -12.10 9.39
C THR A 41 -22.33 -11.64 8.24
N LYS A 42 -21.23 -10.94 8.55
CA LYS A 42 -20.30 -10.39 7.56
C LYS A 42 -19.00 -11.21 7.50
N TYR A 43 -18.52 -11.44 6.29
CA TYR A 43 -17.33 -12.24 6.02
C TYR A 43 -16.42 -11.57 4.99
N TYR A 44 -15.12 -11.88 5.08
CA TYR A 44 -14.13 -11.44 4.11
C TYR A 44 -14.31 -12.14 2.78
N TYR A 45 -14.25 -11.38 1.69
CA TYR A 45 -14.16 -11.97 0.37
C TYR A 45 -12.87 -12.77 0.21
N ASN A 46 -12.99 -13.97 -0.38
CA ASN A 46 -11.85 -14.68 -0.95
C ASN A 46 -11.32 -13.94 -2.19
N ARG A 47 -10.25 -14.43 -2.81
CA ARG A 47 -9.65 -13.83 -4.02
C ARG A 47 -10.69 -13.54 -5.11
N GLN A 48 -11.57 -14.50 -5.42
CA GLN A 48 -12.57 -14.33 -6.47
C GLN A 48 -13.59 -13.24 -6.12
N GLY A 49 -14.04 -13.19 -4.86
CA GLY A 49 -14.92 -12.14 -4.37
C GLY A 49 -14.26 -10.76 -4.44
N LEU A 50 -12.97 -10.65 -4.09
CA LEU A 50 -12.20 -9.41 -4.17
C LEU A 50 -12.06 -8.93 -5.62
N LEU A 51 -11.82 -9.83 -6.58
CA LEU A 51 -11.73 -9.48 -8.00
C LEU A 51 -13.05 -8.96 -8.57
N LEU A 52 -14.19 -9.39 -8.04
CA LEU A 52 -15.52 -9.01 -8.51
C LEU A 52 -16.08 -7.77 -7.79
N HIS A 53 -15.85 -7.67 -6.48
CA HIS A 53 -16.54 -6.73 -5.60
C HIS A 53 -15.60 -5.76 -4.88
N GLY A 54 -14.33 -6.13 -4.70
CA GLY A 54 -13.37 -5.30 -3.98
C GLY A 54 -12.90 -4.09 -4.78
N GLY A 55 -12.43 -3.08 -4.07
CA GLY A 55 -11.70 -1.96 -4.63
C GLY A 55 -10.69 -1.41 -3.63
N MET A 56 -9.90 -0.44 -4.07
CA MET A 56 -8.96 0.30 -3.23
C MET A 56 -9.05 1.78 -3.60
N CYS A 57 -9.34 2.64 -2.61
CA CYS A 57 -9.54 4.06 -2.86
C CYS A 57 -8.21 4.80 -2.93
N GLU A 58 -8.26 6.05 -3.40
CA GLU A 58 -7.06 6.91 -3.46
C GLU A 58 -6.63 7.28 -2.06
N LEU A 59 -5.33 7.55 -1.89
CA LEU A 59 -4.84 8.09 -0.64
C LEU A 59 -5.63 9.34 -0.25
N GLY A 60 -6.28 9.30 0.91
CA GLY A 60 -7.10 10.40 1.41
C GLY A 60 -8.55 10.44 0.91
N VAL A 61 -8.99 9.47 0.09
CA VAL A 61 -10.36 9.42 -0.44
C VAL A 61 -11.21 8.44 0.34
N SER A 62 -12.26 8.94 1.00
CA SER A 62 -13.03 8.17 1.96
C SER A 62 -13.97 7.12 1.37
N GLU A 63 -14.42 7.33 0.13
CA GLU A 63 -15.38 6.47 -0.54
C GLU A 63 -15.03 6.39 -2.03
N CYS A 64 -14.87 5.17 -2.54
CA CYS A 64 -14.66 4.88 -3.96
C CYS A 64 -15.66 3.83 -4.48
N ARG A 65 -16.87 3.86 -3.91
CA ARG A 65 -17.99 2.99 -4.24
C ARG A 65 -19.06 3.76 -5.00
N LEU A 66 -19.68 3.08 -5.96
CA LEU A 66 -20.87 3.53 -6.69
C LEU A 66 -22.15 3.37 -5.86
N SER A 67 -22.15 2.47 -4.87
CA SER A 67 -23.29 2.22 -4.00
C SER A 67 -22.84 1.78 -2.61
N SER A 68 -23.54 2.31 -1.61
CA SER A 68 -23.40 1.97 -0.19
C SER A 68 -24.28 0.79 0.24
N ALA A 69 -24.97 0.12 -0.70
CA ALA A 69 -25.84 -1.02 -0.41
C ALA A 69 -25.05 -2.25 0.13
N ILE A 70 -25.57 -2.86 1.19
CA ILE A 70 -24.88 -3.85 2.05
C ILE A 70 -24.50 -5.18 1.34
N ASN A 71 -24.98 -5.45 0.12
CA ASN A 71 -24.68 -6.69 -0.63
C ASN A 71 -24.36 -6.47 -2.11
N ASN A 72 -24.10 -5.22 -2.51
CA ASN A 72 -23.80 -4.89 -3.90
C ASN A 72 -22.83 -3.69 -3.96
N GLN A 73 -21.77 -3.79 -3.14
CA GLN A 73 -20.70 -2.80 -3.04
C GLN A 73 -19.95 -2.78 -4.36
N LYS A 74 -20.44 -2.00 -5.31
CA LYS A 74 -19.81 -1.86 -6.61
C LYS A 74 -18.81 -0.73 -6.52
N HIS A 75 -17.52 -1.03 -6.63
CA HIS A 75 -16.49 -0.01 -6.70
C HIS A 75 -16.42 0.63 -8.08
N TYR A 76 -15.91 1.87 -8.16
CA TYR A 76 -15.52 2.44 -9.45
C TYR A 76 -14.47 1.53 -10.11
N THR A 77 -14.51 1.40 -11.44
CA THR A 77 -13.56 0.57 -12.20
C THR A 77 -12.10 0.91 -11.89
N GLN A 78 -11.80 2.18 -11.61
CA GLN A 78 -10.46 2.62 -11.23
C GLN A 78 -10.04 2.05 -9.87
N ALA A 79 -10.91 2.07 -8.88
CA ALA A 79 -10.65 1.48 -7.57
C ALA A 79 -10.51 -0.05 -7.65
N GLN A 80 -11.30 -0.72 -8.50
CA GLN A 80 -11.17 -2.16 -8.75
C GLN A 80 -9.80 -2.49 -9.37
N ARG A 81 -9.40 -1.76 -10.42
CA ARG A 81 -8.09 -1.96 -11.08
C ARG A 81 -6.93 -1.80 -10.11
N ARG A 82 -7.01 -0.82 -9.22
CA ARG A 82 -5.96 -0.57 -8.20
C ARG A 82 -5.83 -1.72 -7.22
N LEU A 83 -6.95 -2.30 -6.76
CA LEU A 83 -6.91 -3.50 -5.94
C LEU A 83 -6.32 -4.69 -6.71
N ILE A 84 -6.71 -4.89 -7.98
CA ILE A 84 -6.18 -5.96 -8.83
C ILE A 84 -4.67 -5.82 -9.03
N GLU A 85 -4.19 -4.62 -9.30
CA GLU A 85 -2.76 -4.29 -9.38
C GLU A 85 -2.06 -4.70 -8.08
N VAL A 86 -2.53 -4.23 -6.91
CA VAL A 86 -1.95 -4.60 -5.62
C VAL A 86 -1.94 -6.11 -5.41
N MET A 87 -3.07 -6.79 -5.63
CA MET A 87 -3.21 -8.25 -5.47
C MET A 87 -2.36 -9.07 -6.45
N SER A 88 -1.95 -8.49 -7.59
CA SER A 88 -1.00 -9.15 -8.50
C SER A 88 0.41 -9.27 -7.89
N ILE A 89 0.71 -8.49 -6.84
CA ILE A 89 2.00 -8.43 -6.17
C ILE A 89 1.98 -9.13 -4.81
N ILE A 90 0.96 -8.87 -4.01
CA ILE A 90 0.85 -9.37 -2.64
C ILE A 90 0.22 -10.77 -2.55
N GLY A 91 -0.35 -11.28 -3.65
CA GLY A 91 -1.07 -12.55 -3.68
C GLY A 91 -2.53 -12.42 -3.28
N ASP A 92 -3.00 -13.36 -2.46
CA ASP A 92 -4.44 -13.58 -2.23
C ASP A 92 -5.00 -12.84 -1.02
N ASP A 93 -4.15 -12.32 -0.15
CA ASP A 93 -4.55 -11.79 1.15
C ASP A 93 -4.19 -10.31 1.34
N PRO A 94 -5.02 -9.38 0.80
CA PRO A 94 -4.92 -7.95 1.09
C PRO A 94 -5.35 -7.56 2.51
N TYR A 95 -5.85 -8.50 3.32
CA TYR A 95 -6.23 -8.22 4.71
C TYR A 95 -5.04 -8.28 5.66
N THR A 96 -3.99 -9.01 5.29
CA THR A 96 -2.80 -9.20 6.14
C THR A 96 -1.50 -8.86 5.46
N THR A 97 -1.49 -8.72 4.13
CA THR A 97 -0.30 -8.46 3.33
C THR A 97 -0.46 -7.16 2.54
N TYR A 98 0.55 -6.31 2.57
CA TYR A 98 0.47 -4.93 2.09
C TYR A 98 1.61 -4.60 1.13
N LEU A 99 1.27 -3.87 0.07
CA LEU A 99 2.24 -3.31 -0.87
C LEU A 99 2.82 -2.01 -0.31
N GLY A 100 4.13 -1.82 -0.43
CA GLY A 100 4.80 -0.64 0.10
C GLY A 100 5.91 -0.08 -0.79
N TYR A 101 6.06 1.25 -0.67
CA TYR A 101 7.16 2.02 -1.22
C TYR A 101 8.31 2.06 -0.21
N THR A 102 9.54 1.89 -0.68
CA THR A 102 10.74 1.85 0.17
C THR A 102 11.73 2.93 -0.22
N VAL A 103 12.36 3.54 0.78
CA VAL A 103 13.48 4.46 0.61
C VAL A 103 14.65 3.88 1.41
N LYS A 104 15.79 3.72 0.76
CA LYS A 104 17.03 3.24 1.36
C LYS A 104 18.14 4.27 1.19
N ARG A 105 18.78 4.63 2.29
CA ARG A 105 19.97 5.46 2.38
C ARG A 105 21.21 4.68 2.00
N HIS A 106 22.12 5.35 1.31
CA HIS A 106 23.47 4.89 1.05
C HIS A 106 24.47 6.01 1.36
N ILE A 107 25.59 5.63 1.96
CA ILE A 107 26.72 6.53 2.23
C ILE A 107 27.91 6.00 1.46
N ASN A 108 28.34 6.72 0.43
CA ASN A 108 29.57 6.42 -0.28
C ASN A 108 30.72 7.27 0.30
N VAL A 109 31.92 6.69 0.41
CA VAL A 109 33.14 7.39 0.79
C VAL A 109 34.12 7.23 -0.37
N ASP A 110 34.52 8.33 -0.98
CA ASP A 110 35.51 8.27 -2.06
C ASP A 110 36.94 8.05 -1.54
N SER A 111 37.88 7.88 -2.46
CA SER A 111 39.30 7.70 -2.14
C SER A 111 39.95 8.88 -1.40
N HIS A 112 39.29 10.04 -1.36
CA HIS A 112 39.73 11.24 -0.65
C HIS A 112 39.01 11.42 0.69
N GLY A 113 38.20 10.45 1.12
CA GLY A 113 37.44 10.49 2.36
C GLY A 113 36.17 11.34 2.29
N LYS A 114 35.78 11.86 1.11
CA LYS A 114 34.57 12.66 0.96
C LYS A 114 33.35 11.74 1.02
N ARG A 115 32.45 12.05 1.96
CA ARG A 115 31.18 11.35 2.14
C ARG A 115 30.11 11.91 1.20
N THR A 116 29.47 11.04 0.44
CA THR A 116 28.33 11.37 -0.41
C THR A 116 27.13 10.54 -0.01
N LEU A 117 26.05 11.23 0.36
CA LEU A 117 24.76 10.64 0.71
C LEU A 117 23.89 10.54 -0.54
N TYR A 118 23.29 9.38 -0.80
CA TYR A 118 22.27 9.22 -1.83
C TYR A 118 21.20 8.22 -1.39
N PHE A 119 20.07 8.20 -2.10
CA PHE A 119 18.94 7.33 -1.81
C PHE A 119 18.63 6.43 -3.00
N SER A 120 18.18 5.21 -2.70
CA SER A 120 17.56 4.31 -3.67
C SER A 120 16.13 4.03 -3.28
N TYR A 121 15.29 3.82 -4.28
CA TYR A 121 13.86 3.60 -4.10
C TYR A 121 13.48 2.21 -4.59
N GLY A 122 12.44 1.63 -3.99
CA GLY A 122 11.97 0.32 -4.42
C GLY A 122 10.58 0.01 -3.91
N VAL A 123 10.18 -1.23 -4.20
CA VAL A 123 8.90 -1.78 -3.77
C VAL A 123 9.16 -2.97 -2.87
N ALA A 124 8.39 -3.07 -1.80
CA ALA A 124 8.42 -4.22 -0.91
C ALA A 124 7.00 -4.65 -0.55
N VAL A 125 6.87 -5.89 -0.15
CA VAL A 125 5.65 -6.44 0.41
C VAL A 125 5.90 -6.72 1.88
N ILE A 126 4.97 -6.31 2.73
CA ILE A 126 5.04 -6.49 4.18
C ILE A 126 3.78 -7.18 4.68
N HIS A 127 3.95 -8.22 5.48
CA HIS A 127 2.86 -8.87 6.19
C HIS A 127 2.63 -8.17 7.54
N GLN A 128 1.43 -8.26 8.09
CA GLN A 128 1.06 -7.66 9.39
C GLN A 128 1.92 -8.15 10.56
N SER A 129 2.49 -9.36 10.47
CA SER A 129 3.47 -9.86 11.46
C SER A 129 4.80 -9.10 11.42
N GLY A 130 5.01 -8.28 10.39
CA GLY A 130 6.21 -7.50 10.17
C GLY A 130 7.27 -8.19 9.31
N SER A 131 7.07 -9.44 8.88
CA SER A 131 7.91 -10.04 7.85
C SER A 131 7.72 -9.30 6.53
N TRP A 132 8.79 -9.16 5.76
CA TRP A 132 8.75 -8.43 4.50
C TRP A 132 9.71 -9.02 3.48
N TYR A 133 9.45 -8.79 2.20
CA TYR A 133 10.36 -9.14 1.12
C TYR A 133 10.40 -8.04 0.06
N ARG A 134 11.52 -7.98 -0.67
CA ARG A 134 11.68 -7.04 -1.78
C ARG A 134 10.92 -7.53 -3.00
N PHE A 135 10.14 -6.64 -3.61
CA PHE A 135 9.57 -6.88 -4.93
C PHE A 135 10.38 -6.13 -5.99
N LYS A 136 11.21 -6.84 -6.74
CA LYS A 136 12.10 -6.24 -7.75
C LYS A 136 11.34 -6.00 -9.06
N SER A 137 10.72 -4.83 -9.18
CA SER A 137 10.07 -4.42 -10.43
C SER A 137 10.09 -2.90 -10.59
N SER A 138 10.81 -2.43 -11.61
CA SER A 138 10.76 -1.02 -12.04
C SER A 138 9.39 -0.64 -12.58
N GLU A 139 8.69 -1.59 -13.22
CA GLU A 139 7.34 -1.39 -13.73
C GLU A 139 6.39 -1.02 -12.60
N VAL A 140 6.38 -1.81 -11.52
CA VAL A 140 5.53 -1.52 -10.35
C VAL A 140 5.96 -0.23 -9.67
N LEU A 141 7.26 0.01 -9.52
CA LEU A 141 7.78 1.24 -8.91
C LEU A 141 7.32 2.50 -9.67
N ASN A 142 7.27 2.42 -11.00
CA ASN A 142 7.04 3.59 -11.86
C ASN A 142 5.59 3.76 -12.28
N HIS A 143 4.78 2.70 -12.33
CA HIS A 143 3.45 2.73 -12.95
C HIS A 143 2.29 2.41 -12.01
N TYR A 144 2.51 1.70 -10.89
CA TYR A 144 1.39 1.35 -10.00
C TYR A 144 0.96 2.56 -9.17
N LYS A 145 -0.34 2.88 -9.23
CA LYS A 145 -0.91 4.10 -8.64
C LYS A 145 -0.67 4.20 -7.14
N VAL A 146 -0.88 3.10 -6.41
CA VAL A 146 -0.67 3.04 -4.96
C VAL A 146 0.79 3.36 -4.59
N ILE A 147 1.77 2.89 -5.38
CA ILE A 147 3.19 3.23 -5.16
C ILE A 147 3.46 4.70 -5.48
N GLN A 148 2.95 5.21 -6.61
CA GLN A 148 3.11 6.62 -6.99
C GLN A 148 2.52 7.56 -5.94
N GLU A 149 1.33 7.25 -5.41
CA GLU A 149 0.66 8.01 -4.36
C GLU A 149 1.51 8.06 -3.09
N MET A 150 2.01 6.91 -2.62
CA MET A 150 2.90 6.87 -1.44
C MET A 150 4.23 7.61 -1.68
N ARG A 151 4.84 7.45 -2.86
CA ARG A 151 6.06 8.18 -3.24
C ARG A 151 5.82 9.68 -3.20
N ASN A 152 4.77 10.17 -3.85
CA ASN A 152 4.48 11.59 -3.95
C ASN A 152 4.15 12.21 -2.59
N ALA A 153 3.48 11.45 -1.72
CA ALA A 153 3.08 11.94 -0.40
C ALA A 153 4.22 11.90 0.64
N TYR A 154 5.11 10.89 0.59
CA TYR A 154 5.99 10.58 1.73
C TYR A 154 7.48 10.48 1.41
N ASN A 155 7.92 10.59 0.15
CA ASN A 155 9.35 10.42 -0.16
C ASN A 155 10.24 11.41 0.60
N GLY A 156 9.85 12.68 0.67
CA GLY A 156 10.61 13.71 1.39
C GLY A 156 10.75 13.41 2.88
N ASP A 157 9.66 12.99 3.53
CA ASP A 157 9.65 12.63 4.95
C ASP A 157 10.53 11.39 5.22
N MET A 158 10.44 10.38 4.35
CA MET A 158 11.24 9.16 4.47
C MET A 158 12.74 9.43 4.28
N GLU A 159 13.13 10.24 3.30
CA GLU A 159 14.52 10.68 3.15
C GLU A 159 14.99 11.48 4.36
N TYR A 160 14.16 12.39 4.88
CA TYR A 160 14.48 13.20 6.04
C TYR A 160 14.71 12.34 7.30
N LEU A 161 13.86 11.34 7.53
CA LEU A 161 14.02 10.38 8.62
C LEU A 161 15.36 9.65 8.53
N LEU A 162 15.77 9.28 7.32
CA LEU A 162 17.04 8.60 7.08
C LEU A 162 18.25 9.55 7.05
N LYS A 163 18.10 10.87 7.03
CA LYS A 163 19.25 11.81 7.08
C LYS A 163 19.84 11.96 8.49
N ARG A 164 19.12 11.50 9.51
CA ARG A 164 19.56 11.51 10.91
C ARG A 164 20.60 10.43 11.18
#